data_AF-A0A846YKQ2-F1
#
_entry.id   AF-A0A846YKQ2-F1
#
_cell.length_a   1.000
_cell.length_b   1.000
_cell.length_c   1.000
_cell.angle_alpha   90.00
_cell.angle_beta   90.00
_cell.angle_gamma   90.00
#
_symmetry.space_group_name_H-M   'P 1'
#
loop_
_entity.id
_entity.type
_entity.pdbx_description
1 polymer ?
#
loop_
_entity_poly.entity_id
_entity_poly.type
_entity_poly.pdbx_seq_one_letter_code
_entity_poly.pdbx_strand_id
1 'polypeptide(L)' 'MDRGIKNSHPRLRKLGPSDGVAWLIVGLLFAAAAVGVFVLTGSVLSALFVGVLVALVATGVVTML' A
#
# COMPACT_ATOMS: atom_id res chain seq x y z
N MET A 1 2.79 47.02 -7.91
CA MET A 1 3.67 46.17 -7.09
C MET A 1 3.30 44.73 -7.33
N ASP A 2 4.05 44.08 -8.22
CA ASP A 2 3.90 42.67 -8.56
C ASP A 2 4.66 41.81 -7.54
N ARG A 3 3.93 41.18 -6.62
CA ARG A 3 4.45 40.03 -5.88
C ARG A 3 3.42 38.92 -5.95
N GLY A 4 3.33 38.36 -7.16
CA GLY A 4 2.64 37.12 -7.45
C GLY A 4 3.04 36.06 -6.44
N ILE A 5 2.02 35.52 -5.79
CA ILE A 5 2.03 34.40 -4.86
C ILE A 5 2.63 33.19 -5.59
N LYS A 6 3.96 33.09 -5.58
CA LYS A 6 4.73 31.92 -6.06
C LYS A 6 4.81 30.85 -4.98
N ASN A 7 3.72 30.60 -4.25
CA ASN A 7 3.62 29.48 -3.31
C ASN A 7 2.54 28.48 -3.73
N SER A 8 2.06 28.55 -4.97
CA SER A 8 1.27 27.48 -5.58
C SER A 8 2.19 26.34 -5.99
N HIS A 9 2.85 25.72 -5.01
CA HIS A 9 3.34 24.35 -5.19
C HIS A 9 2.09 23.54 -5.57
N PRO A 10 2.06 22.90 -6.75
CA PRO A 10 0.92 22.09 -7.10
C PRO A 10 0.92 20.95 -6.09
N ARG A 11 -0.05 20.97 -5.18
CA ARG A 11 -0.41 19.83 -4.30
C ARG A 11 -0.99 18.71 -5.16
N LEU A 12 -0.24 18.29 -6.17
CA LEU A 12 -0.45 17.09 -6.94
C LEU A 12 0.08 15.92 -6.09
N ARG A 13 -0.59 15.65 -4.97
CA ARG A 13 -0.54 14.32 -4.37
C ARG A 13 -1.95 13.75 -4.45
N LYS A 14 -2.27 13.34 -5.67
CA LYS A 14 -3.49 12.62 -6.00
C LYS A 14 -3.31 11.15 -5.58
N LEU A 15 -4.41 10.62 -5.04
CA LEU A 15 -4.80 9.21 -4.94
C LEU A 15 -3.94 8.28 -4.08
N GLY A 16 -4.32 8.18 -2.80
CA GLY A 16 -3.92 7.10 -1.90
C GLY A 16 -3.93 7.56 -0.44
N PRO A 17 -4.26 6.68 0.53
CA PRO A 17 -4.46 7.03 1.93
C PRO A 17 -3.29 7.89 2.41
N SER A 18 -3.61 9.06 2.94
CA SER A 18 -2.67 10.12 3.31
C SER A 18 -1.63 9.69 4.35
N ASP A 19 -1.86 8.55 4.99
CA ASP A 19 -1.07 8.02 6.09
C ASP A 19 -0.06 6.99 5.59
N GLY A 20 1.23 7.35 5.61
CA GLY A 20 2.31 6.40 5.35
C GLY A 20 2.25 5.17 6.27
N VAL A 21 1.60 5.30 7.44
CA VAL A 21 1.33 4.21 8.39
C VAL A 21 0.37 3.16 7.83
N ALA A 22 -0.68 3.56 7.11
CA ALA A 22 -1.63 2.62 6.54
C ALA A 22 -0.96 1.73 5.48
N TRP A 23 -0.07 2.32 4.66
CA TRP A 23 0.74 1.56 3.70
C TRP A 23 1.77 0.64 4.37
N LEU A 24 2.33 1.02 5.53
CA LEU A 24 3.16 0.12 6.33
C LEU A 24 2.39 -1.10 6.81
N ILE A 25 1.14 -0.93 7.25
CA ILE A 25 0.29 -2.04 7.69
C ILE A 25 -0.03 -2.98 6.52
N VAL A 26 -0.40 -2.42 5.36
CA VAL A 26 -0.65 -3.21 4.14
C VAL A 26 0.60 -3.99 3.71
N GLY A 27 1.76 -3.33 3.71
CA GLY A 27 3.04 -3.99 3.37
C GLY A 27 3.42 -5.09 4.36
N LEU A 28 3.20 -4.88 5.65
CA LEU A 28 3.49 -5.88 6.69
C LEU A 28 2.55 -7.08 6.59
N LEU A 29 1.25 -6.85 6.35
CA LEU A 29 0.27 -7.91 6.13
C LEU A 29 0.63 -8.75 4.90
N PHE A 30 1.00 -8.10 3.79
CA PHE A 30 1.47 -8.78 2.59
C PHE A 30 2.71 -9.64 2.88
N ALA A 31 3.71 -9.08 3.56
CA ALA A 31 4.94 -9.78 3.89
C ALA A 31 4.69 -11.00 4.80
N ALA A 32 3.89 -10.83 5.86
CA ALA A 32 3.56 -11.91 6.78
C ALA A 32 2.78 -13.05 6.08
N ALA A 33 1.82 -12.71 5.22
CA ALA A 33 1.06 -13.69 4.45
C ALA A 33 1.94 -14.43 3.44
N ALA A 34 2.77 -13.72 2.69
CA ALA A 34 3.68 -14.32 1.72
C ALA A 34 4.68 -15.27 2.40
N VAL A 35 5.29 -14.85 3.51
CA VAL A 35 6.23 -15.68 4.27
C VAL A 35 5.53 -16.91 4.86
N GLY A 36 4.34 -16.76 5.45
CA GLY A 36 3.59 -17.89 6.01
C GLY A 36 3.25 -18.95 4.96
N VAL A 37 2.77 -18.53 3.80
CA VAL A 37 2.44 -19.46 2.70
C VAL A 37 3.70 -20.07 2.10
N PHE A 38 4.78 -19.30 1.98
CA PHE A 38 6.07 -19.83 1.51
C PHE A 38 6.61 -20.91 2.45
N VAL A 39 6.59 -20.68 3.75
CA VAL A 39 7.04 -21.66 4.75
C VAL A 39 6.18 -22.92 4.73
N LEU A 40 4.85 -22.77 4.61
CA LEU A 40 3.93 -23.92 4.64
C LEU A 40 3.97 -24.77 3.36
N THR A 41 4.23 -24.14 2.22
CA THR A 41 4.09 -24.78 0.90
C THR A 41 5.43 -25.02 0.20
N GLY A 42 6.49 -24.33 0.61
CA GLY A 42 7.79 -24.28 -0.09
C GLY A 42 7.72 -23.62 -1.48
N SER A 43 6.57 -23.05 -1.86
CA SER A 43 6.29 -22.57 -3.22
C SER A 43 6.21 -21.05 -3.26
N VAL A 44 7.20 -20.43 -3.91
CA VAL A 44 7.27 -18.97 -4.13
C VAL A 44 6.06 -18.47 -4.93
N LEU A 45 5.59 -19.26 -5.90
CA LEU A 45 4.49 -18.87 -6.77
C LEU A 45 3.16 -18.81 -6.01
N SER A 46 2.92 -19.79 -5.13
CA SER A 46 1.76 -19.80 -4.24
C SER A 46 1.82 -18.66 -3.21
N ALA A 47 3.01 -18.39 -2.66
CA ALA A 47 3.23 -17.31 -1.70
C ALA A 47 2.97 -15.93 -2.30
N LEU A 48 3.44 -15.68 -3.53
CA LEU A 48 3.17 -14.44 -4.24
C LEU A 48 1.69 -14.28 -4.56
N PHE A 49 1.02 -15.35 -5.00
CA PHE A 49 -0.40 -15.29 -5.36
C PHE A 49 -1.28 -14.93 -4.16
N VAL A 50 -1.08 -15.61 -3.03
CA VAL A 50 -1.81 -15.31 -1.79
C VAL A 50 -1.44 -13.94 -1.24
N GLY A 51 -0.15 -13.57 -1.27
CA GLY A 51 0.30 -12.24 -0.90
C GLY A 51 -0.45 -11.16 -1.68
N VAL A 52 -0.47 -11.25 -3.02
CA VAL A 52 -1.15 -10.25 -3.88
C VAL A 52 -2.64 -10.17 -3.56
N LEU A 53 -3.29 -11.30 -3.31
CA LEU A 53 -4.68 -11.35 -2.89
C LEU A 53 -4.91 -10.56 -1.58
N VAL A 54 -4.05 -10.78 -0.59
CA VAL A 54 -4.11 -10.07 0.70
C VAL A 54 -3.85 -8.59 0.53
N ALA A 55 -2.87 -8.19 -0.29
CA ALA A 55 -2.62 -6.78 -0.59
C ALA A 55 -3.84 -6.11 -1.22
N LEU A 56 -4.49 -6.75 -2.21
CA LEU A 56 -5.70 -6.22 -2.84
C LEU A 56 -6.83 -5.99 -1.83
N VAL A 57 -7.10 -6.99 -0.98
CA VAL A 57 -8.13 -6.87 0.07
C VAL A 57 -7.77 -5.75 1.05
N ALA A 58 -6.53 -5.72 1.53
CA ALA A 58 -6.07 -4.72 2.48
C ALA A 58 -6.14 -3.30 1.90
N THR A 59 -5.72 -3.10 0.65
CA THR A 59 -5.87 -1.81 -0.04
C THR A 59 -7.34 -1.42 -0.16
N GLY A 60 -8.21 -2.36 -0.56
CA GLY A 60 -9.65 -2.11 -0.65
C GLY A 60 -10.26 -1.66 0.69
N VAL A 61 -9.91 -2.34 1.79
CA VAL A 61 -10.35 -1.98 3.15
C VAL A 61 -9.87 -0.58 3.53
N VAL A 62 -8.58 -0.27 3.33
CA VAL A 62 -8.02 1.03 3.68
C VAL A 62 -8.64 2.15 2.85
N THR A 63 -9.00 1.91 1.59
CA THR A 63 -9.69 2.92 0.76
C THR A 63 -11.17 3.13 1.14
N MET A 64 -11.75 2.21 1.91
CA MET A 64 -13.14 2.27 2.39
C MET A 64 -13.28 2.98 3.75
N LEU A 65 -12.21 3.00 4.55
CA LEU A 65 -12.10 3.77 5.79
C LEU A 65 -11.82 5.25 5.51
#